data_AF-A0AA38VTB7-F1
#
_entry.id   AF-A0AA38VTB7-F1
#
_cell.length_a   1.000
_cell.length_b   1.000
_cell.length_c   1.000
_cell.angle_alpha   90.00
_cell.angle_beta   90.00
_cell.angle_gamma   90.00
#
_symmetry.space_group_name_H-M   'P 1'
#
loop_
_entity.id
_entity.type
_entity.pdbx_description
1 polymer ?
#
loop_
_entity_poly.entity_id
_entity_poly.type
_entity_poly.pdbx_seq_one_letter_code
_entity_poly.pdbx_strand_id
1 'polypeptide(L)' 'MDGDTAAGPQYGRRLMVNIINDVARKDPERTWIMIPQSATPKDGWKSVSFKTAANAINRIARKVSRW' A
#
# COMPACT_ATOMS: atom_id res chain seq x y z
N MET A 1 -30.77 -23.92 17.80
CA MET A 1 -29.39 -23.88 18.34
C MET A 1 -28.68 -22.88 17.46
N ASP A 2 -28.85 -21.60 17.75
CA ASP A 2 -28.53 -20.53 16.80
C ASP A 2 -27.65 -19.52 17.52
N GLY A 3 -26.41 -19.94 17.73
CA GLY A 3 -25.34 -19.11 18.28
C GLY A 3 -24.46 -18.58 17.17
N ASP A 4 -25.03 -17.79 16.26
CA ASP A 4 -24.23 -17.02 15.30
C ASP A 4 -23.55 -15.88 16.07
N THR A 5 -22.38 -16.20 16.61
CA THR A 5 -21.54 -15.22 17.31
C THR A 5 -21.01 -14.28 16.25
N ALA A 6 -21.73 -13.18 16.01
CA ALA A 6 -21.30 -12.14 15.08
C ALA A 6 -19.90 -11.68 15.47
N ALA A 7 -18.90 -12.14 14.70
CA ALA A 7 -17.51 -11.75 14.90
C ALA A 7 -17.45 -10.23 14.87
N GLY A 8 -16.97 -9.62 15.96
CA GLY A 8 -16.85 -8.17 16.06
C GLY A 8 -16.08 -7.58 14.87
N PRO A 9 -16.24 -6.28 14.59
CA PRO A 9 -15.61 -5.64 13.43
C PRO A 9 -14.11 -5.92 13.40
N GLN A 10 -13.62 -6.37 12.24
CA GLN A 10 -12.20 -6.65 12.01
C GLN A 10 -11.41 -5.33 11.94
N TYR A 11 -11.04 -4.80 13.09
CA TYR A 11 -10.17 -3.63 13.20
C TYR A 11 -8.83 -3.89 12.49
N GLY A 12 -8.25 -2.85 11.91
CA GLY A 12 -6.98 -2.94 11.20
C GLY A 12 -7.07 -3.37 9.73
N ARG A 13 -8.15 -4.02 9.28
CA ARG A 13 -8.25 -4.51 7.88
C ARG A 13 -8.23 -3.41 6.81
N ARG A 14 -8.66 -2.19 7.15
CA ARG A 14 -8.71 -1.03 6.24
C ARG A 14 -7.61 0.00 6.46
N LEU A 15 -6.53 -0.37 7.14
CA LEU A 15 -5.35 0.49 7.19
C LEU A 15 -4.77 0.62 5.77
N MET A 16 -4.32 1.84 5.42
CA MET A 16 -3.79 2.12 4.09
C MET A 16 -2.66 1.15 3.70
N VAL A 17 -1.80 0.78 4.66
CA VAL A 17 -0.73 -0.21 4.45
C VAL A 17 -1.28 -1.58 4.05
N ASN A 18 -2.40 -2.01 4.65
CA ASN A 18 -3.03 -3.29 4.32
C ASN A 18 -3.67 -3.25 2.93
N ILE A 19 -4.28 -2.12 2.54
CA ILE A 19 -4.81 -1.93 1.19
C ILE A 19 -3.67 -1.97 0.15
N ILE A 20 -2.56 -1.28 0.42
CA ILE A 20 -1.39 -1.27 -0.48
C ILE A 20 -0.84 -2.68 -0.64
N ASN A 21 -0.68 -3.44 0.45
CA ASN A 21 -0.20 -4.83 0.39
C ASN A 21 -1.19 -5.75 -0.33
N ASP A 22 -2.49 -5.57 -0.14
CA ASP A 22 -3.53 -6.35 -0.83
C ASP A 22 -3.48 -6.14 -2.34
N VAL A 23 -3.41 -4.87 -2.78
CA VAL A 23 -3.32 -4.56 -4.21
C VAL A 23 -1.98 -5.02 -4.77
N ALA A 24 -0.85 -4.80 -4.07
CA ALA A 24 0.46 -5.25 -4.53
C ALA A 24 0.56 -6.78 -4.71
N ARG A 25 -0.22 -7.56 -3.94
CA ARG A 25 -0.31 -9.02 -4.11
C ARG A 25 -1.15 -9.44 -5.30
N LYS A 26 -2.23 -8.71 -5.60
CA LYS A 26 -3.19 -9.06 -6.66
C LYS A 26 -2.79 -8.49 -8.02
N ASP A 27 -2.27 -7.27 -8.02
CA ASP A 27 -1.95 -6.48 -9.20
C ASP A 27 -0.71 -5.59 -8.91
N PRO A 28 0.50 -6.18 -8.90
CA PRO A 28 1.72 -5.52 -8.46
C PRO A 28 2.14 -4.33 -9.32
N GLU A 29 1.86 -4.39 -10.63
CA GLU A 29 2.30 -3.39 -11.60
C GLU A 29 1.29 -2.24 -11.78
N ARG A 30 0.11 -2.35 -11.16
CA ARG A 30 -0.85 -1.24 -11.10
C ARG A 30 -0.19 0.02 -10.57
N THR A 31 -0.44 1.14 -11.25
CA THR A 31 -0.02 2.46 -10.80
C THR A 31 -0.69 2.80 -9.46
N TRP A 32 0.14 3.07 -8.45
CA TRP A 32 -0.29 3.58 -7.15
C TRP A 32 -0.38 5.10 -7.17
N ILE A 33 0.70 5.77 -7.58
CA ILE A 33 0.77 7.23 -7.74
C ILE A 33 1.59 7.60 -8.96
N MET A 34 1.38 8.81 -9.47
CA MET A 34 2.21 9.44 -10.49
C MET A 34 3.02 10.55 -9.82
N ILE A 35 4.34 10.53 -9.99
CA ILE A 35 5.24 11.57 -9.49
C ILE A 35 5.77 12.39 -10.66
N PRO A 36 5.91 13.73 -10.53
CA PRO A 36 6.50 14.54 -11.57
C PRO A 36 7.98 14.16 -11.73
N GLN A 37 8.46 14.08 -12.98
CA GLN A 37 9.87 13.76 -13.22
C GLN A 37 10.81 14.93 -12.92
N SER A 38 10.30 16.17 -13.00
CA SER A 38 11.04 17.40 -12.72
C SER A 38 10.08 18.48 -12.19
N ALA A 39 10.62 19.67 -11.90
CA ALA A 39 9.82 20.85 -11.57
C ALA A 39 9.03 21.42 -12.77
N THR A 40 9.34 20.99 -14.00
CA THR A 40 8.66 21.43 -15.22
C THR A 40 7.59 20.39 -15.59
N PRO A 41 6.29 20.74 -15.57
CA PRO A 41 5.21 19.76 -15.83
C PRO A 41 5.27 19.09 -17.21
N LYS A 42 5.94 19.71 -18.20
CA LYS A 42 6.11 19.18 -19.56
C LYS A 42 7.05 17.98 -19.63
N ASP A 43 7.92 17.81 -18.64
CA ASP A 43 8.89 16.71 -18.61
C ASP A 43 8.23 15.37 -18.25
N GLY A 44 6.93 15.41 -17.96
CA GLY A 44 6.09 14.23 -17.80
C GLY A 44 6.08 13.68 -16.39
N TRP A 45 5.44 12.51 -16.29
CA TRP A 45 5.12 11.87 -15.02
C TRP A 45 5.63 10.45 -15.02
N LYS A 46 6.16 10.01 -13.89
CA LYS A 46 6.60 8.64 -13.68
C LYS A 46 5.58 7.90 -12.83
N SER A 47 5.13 6.74 -13.30
CA SER A 47 4.31 5.85 -12.50
C SER A 47 5.15 5.16 -11.43
N VAL A 48 4.57 5.08 -10.23
CA VAL A 48 5.07 4.26 -9.13
C VAL A 48 4.04 3.17 -8.89
N SER A 49 4.45 1.90 -8.96
CA SER A 49 3.53 0.78 -8.81
C SER A 49 3.23 0.46 -7.34
N PHE A 50 2.13 -0.26 -7.09
CA PHE A 50 1.78 -0.76 -5.76
C PHE A 50 2.87 -1.65 -5.17
N LYS A 51 3.57 -2.45 -6.01
CA LYS A 51 4.73 -3.23 -5.60
C LYS A 51 5.87 -2.35 -5.08
N THR A 52 6.18 -1.25 -5.77
CA THR A 52 7.21 -0.30 -5.31
C THR A 52 6.81 0.32 -3.97
N ALA A 53 5.54 0.70 -3.81
CA ALA A 53 5.02 1.26 -2.56
C ALA A 53 5.15 0.28 -1.38
N ALA A 54 4.69 -0.97 -1.55
CA ALA A 54 4.80 -2.01 -0.53
C ALA A 54 6.26 -2.27 -0.13
N ASN A 55 7.17 -2.35 -1.10
CA ASN A 55 8.61 -2.53 -0.84
C ASN A 55 9.22 -1.36 -0.09
N ALA A 56 8.84 -0.12 -0.42
CA ALA A 56 9.30 1.08 0.28
C ALA A 56 8.81 1.09 1.75
N ILE A 57 7.53 0.78 1.99
CA ILE A 57 6.97 0.64 3.33
C ILE A 57 7.73 -0.43 4.12
N ASN A 58 7.91 -1.62 3.56
CA ASN A 58 8.65 -2.71 4.21
C ASN A 58 10.08 -2.32 4.55
N ARG A 59 10.76 -1.57 3.68
CA ARG A 59 12.11 -1.05 3.94
C ARG A 59 12.13 -0.08 5.12
N ILE A 60 11.19 0.85 5.19
CA ILE A 60 11.11 1.85 6.28
C ILE A 60 10.64 1.20 7.58
N ALA A 61 9.64 0.33 7.55
CA ALA A 61 9.17 -0.44 8.69
C ALA A 61 10.33 -1.18 9.36
N ARG A 62 11.15 -1.89 8.57
CA ARG A 62 12.35 -2.59 9.07
C ARG A 62 13.41 -1.66 9.65
N LYS A 63 13.48 -0.42 9.17
CA LYS A 63 14.39 0.61 9.69
C LYS A 63 13.90 1.16 11.03
N VAL A 64 12.60 1.39 11.19
CA VAL A 64 12.01 1.96 12.42
C VAL A 64 11.66 0.91 13.46
N SER A 65 11.55 -0.36 13.11
CA SER A 65 11.32 -1.45 14.07
C SER A 65 12.61 -1.90 14.78
N ARG A 66 13.77 -1.44 14.33
CA ARG A 66 15.09 -1.83 14.84
C ARG A 66 15.61 -0.82 15.87
N TRP A 67 14.82 -0.61 16.92
CA TRP A 67 15.23 0.01 18.19
C TRP A 67 15.34 -1.08 19.26
#